data_AF-G7IYW7-F1
#
_entry.id   AF-G7IYW7-F1
#
_cell.length_a   1.000
_cell.length_b   1.000
_cell.length_c   1.000
_cell.angle_alpha   90.00
_cell.angle_beta   90.00
_cell.angle_gamma   90.00
#
_symmetry.space_group_name_H-M   'P 1'
#
loop_
_entity.id
_entity.type
_entity.pdbx_description
1 polymer ?
#
loop_
_entity_poly.entity_id
_entity_poly.type
_entity_poly.pdbx_seq_one_letter_code
_entity_poly.pdbx_strand_id
1 'polypeptide(L)'
;MAMIENGNETRSECLVRICNEESNIETIRYFECRKTLMDMLHDRGYNVSESDLTLSLSEFRSRFGEFPKPHTLGVSVSLRSNPSIK
;
A
#
# COMPACT_ATOMS: atom_id res chain seq x y z
N MET A 1 35.14 24.20 12.96
CA MET A 1 34.61 22.85 12.68
C MET A 1 33.13 23.00 12.41
N ALA A 2 32.74 23.07 11.13
CA ALA A 2 31.33 23.06 10.74
C ALA A 2 30.90 21.60 10.62
N MET A 3 29.83 21.24 11.33
CA MET A 3 29.22 19.92 11.27
C MET A 3 28.47 19.81 9.94
N ILE A 4 28.77 18.78 9.17
CA ILE A 4 28.04 18.41 7.96
C ILE A 4 26.71 17.81 8.42
N GLU A 5 25.60 18.53 8.22
CA GLU A 5 24.28 17.93 8.23
C GLU A 5 24.18 16.98 7.03
N ASN A 6 24.37 15.69 7.29
CA ASN A 6 23.97 14.64 6.38
C ASN A 6 22.44 14.62 6.33
N GLY A 7 21.87 15.43 5.45
CA GLY A 7 20.51 15.24 4.98
C GLY A 7 20.43 13.84 4.38
N ASN A 8 19.89 12.88 5.16
CA ASN A 8 19.39 11.65 4.57
C ASN A 8 18.15 12.05 3.76
N GLU A 9 18.40 12.51 2.54
CA GLU A 9 17.42 12.40 1.49
C GLU A 9 17.21 10.89 1.38
N THR A 10 16.06 10.42 1.86
CA THR A 10 15.55 9.08 1.58
C THR A 10 15.38 9.02 0.07
N ARG A 11 16.48 8.78 -0.64
CA ARG A 11 16.51 8.53 -2.07
C ARG A 11 15.48 7.44 -2.26
N SER A 12 14.36 7.78 -2.89
CA SER A 12 13.33 6.82 -3.24
C SER A 12 14.01 5.72 -4.03
N GLU A 13 14.36 4.64 -3.34
CA GLU A 13 15.02 3.53 -4.00
C GLU A 13 14.02 3.04 -5.04
N CYS A 14 14.45 3.03 -6.31
CA CYS A 14 13.62 2.48 -7.37
C CYS A 14 13.11 1.13 -6.91
N LEU A 15 11.80 0.85 -7.04
CA LEU A 15 11.15 -0.36 -6.52
C LEU A 15 11.95 -1.64 -6.82
N VAL A 16 12.68 -1.66 -7.94
CA VAL A 16 13.63 -2.71 -8.36
C VAL A 16 14.70 -3.04 -7.30
N ARG A 17 15.20 -2.06 -6.54
CA ARG A 17 16.23 -2.25 -5.48
C ARG A 17 15.67 -2.83 -4.18
N ILE A 18 14.39 -2.58 -3.87
CA ILE A 18 13.69 -3.19 -2.73
C ILE A 18 13.45 -4.68 -2.98
N CYS A 19 13.44 -5.10 -4.24
CA CYS A 19 13.16 -6.48 -4.67
C CYS A 19 14.35 -7.45 -4.53
N ASN A 20 15.32 -7.19 -3.65
CA ASN A 20 16.47 -8.08 -3.50
C ASN A 20 16.04 -9.47 -2.96
N GLU A 21 16.14 -10.43 -3.88
CA GLU A 21 16.33 -11.89 -3.80
C GLU A 21 15.21 -12.79 -3.25
N GLU A 22 14.37 -12.40 -2.29
CA GLU A 22 13.38 -13.34 -1.72
C GLU A 22 11.90 -13.00 -2.01
N SER A 23 11.62 -11.79 -2.50
CA SER A 23 10.26 -11.34 -2.83
C SER A 23 9.99 -11.37 -4.33
N ASN A 24 8.86 -11.94 -4.75
CA ASN A 24 8.39 -11.74 -6.13
C ASN A 24 8.07 -10.25 -6.37
N ILE A 25 8.67 -9.67 -7.42
CA ILE A 25 8.47 -8.28 -7.83
C ILE A 25 6.99 -7.94 -8.02
N GLU A 26 6.20 -8.88 -8.55
CA GLU A 26 4.77 -8.69 -8.76
C GLU A 26 4.00 -8.54 -7.44
N THR A 27 4.37 -9.31 -6.41
CA THR A 27 3.76 -9.19 -5.07
C THR A 27 3.99 -7.80 -4.48
N ILE A 28 5.19 -7.24 -4.64
CA ILE A 28 5.51 -5.87 -4.20
C ILE A 28 4.68 -4.86 -4.98
N ARG A 29 4.58 -5.00 -6.32
CA ARG A 29 3.76 -4.12 -7.15
C ARG A 29 2.30 -4.13 -6.71
N TYR A 30 1.72 -5.31 -6.50
CA TYR A 30 0.34 -5.42 -6.02
C TYR A 30 0.15 -4.79 -4.65
N PHE A 31 1.10 -4.99 -3.74
CA PHE A 31 1.07 -4.38 -2.41
C PHE A 31 1.07 -2.84 -2.49
N GLU A 32 2.02 -2.25 -3.21
CA GLU A 32 2.12 -0.78 -3.33
C GLU A 32 0.92 -0.17 -4.05
N CYS A 33 0.45 -0.81 -5.14
CA CYS A 33 -0.77 -0.39 -5.83
C CYS A 33 -2.00 -0.45 -4.91
N ARG A 34 -2.14 -1.52 -4.10
CA ARG A 34 -3.25 -1.66 -3.17
C ARG A 34 -3.18 -0.62 -2.06
N LYS A 35 -2.00 -0.36 -1.49
CA LYS A 35 -1.81 0.64 -0.45
C LYS A 35 -2.25 2.02 -0.95
N THR A 36 -1.74 2.43 -2.11
CA THR A 36 -2.13 3.68 -2.78
C THR A 36 -3.64 3.71 -3.06
N LEU A 37 -4.24 2.60 -3.49
CA LEU A 37 -5.67 2.51 -3.73
C LEU A 37 -6.48 2.73 -2.45
N MET A 38 -6.06 2.15 -1.32
CA MET A 38 -6.74 2.32 -0.03
C MET A 38 -6.65 3.76 0.47
N ASP A 39 -5.49 4.39 0.36
CA ASP A 39 -5.31 5.83 0.67
C ASP A 39 -6.23 6.68 -0.21
N MET A 40 -6.26 6.42 -1.53
CA MET A 40 -7.13 7.12 -2.48
C MET A 40 -8.62 6.97 -2.18
N LEU A 41 -9.06 5.80 -1.71
CA LEU A 41 -10.44 5.55 -1.33
C LEU A 41 -10.77 6.27 -0.01
N HIS A 42 -9.87 6.22 0.96
CA HIS A 42 -9.99 6.92 2.23
C HIS A 42 -10.17 8.44 2.01
N ASP A 43 -9.29 9.05 1.21
CA ASP A 43 -9.31 10.48 0.89
C ASP A 43 -10.59 10.91 0.17
N ARG A 44 -11.22 10.01 -0.59
CA ARG A 44 -12.50 10.23 -1.27
C ARG A 44 -13.71 10.04 -0.36
N GLY A 45 -13.52 9.79 0.93
CA GLY A 45 -14.60 9.63 1.90
C GLY A 45 -15.23 8.24 1.91
N TYR A 46 -14.55 7.22 1.37
CA TYR A 46 -14.94 5.83 1.58
C TYR A 46 -14.54 5.34 2.98
N ASN A 47 -15.28 4.35 3.47
CA ASN A 47 -15.07 3.73 4.77
C ASN A 47 -13.98 2.65 4.67
N VAL A 48 -12.72 3.08 4.68
CA VAL A 48 -11.54 2.20 4.71
C VAL A 48 -11.09 2.04 6.16
N SER A 49 -10.80 0.81 6.60
CA SER A 49 -10.33 0.56 7.97
C SER A 49 -8.86 0.94 8.14
N GLU A 50 -8.47 1.31 9.36
CA GLU A 50 -7.08 1.62 9.69
C GLU A 50 -6.16 0.42 9.40
N SER A 51 -6.63 -0.81 9.64
CA SER A 51 -5.89 -2.03 9.32
C SER A 51 -5.56 -2.19 7.84
N ASP A 52 -6.37 -1.64 6.93
CA ASP A 52 -6.11 -1.66 5.49
C ASP A 52 -5.14 -0.54 5.05
N LEU A 53 -5.12 0.58 5.79
CA LEU A 53 -4.21 1.72 5.54
C LEU A 53 -2.79 1.47 6.07
N THR A 54 -2.69 0.83 7.24
CA THR A 54 -1.41 0.51 7.89
C THR A 54 -0.91 -0.89 7.57
N LEU A 55 -1.48 -1.54 6.53
CA LEU A 55 -1.14 -2.91 6.15
C LEU A 55 0.34 -3.02 5.76
N SER A 56 1.08 -3.93 6.40
CA SER A 56 2.46 -4.23 6.04
C SER A 56 2.55 -5.26 4.91
N LEU A 57 3.72 -5.35 4.25
CA LEU A 57 3.96 -6.34 3.18
C LEU A 57 3.85 -7.79 3.71
N SER A 58 4.28 -8.05 4.95
CA SER A 58 4.17 -9.38 5.57
C SER A 58 2.71 -9.78 5.79
N GLU A 59 1.89 -8.86 6.32
CA GLU A 59 0.45 -9.10 6.50
C GLU A 59 -0.28 -9.23 5.17
N PHE A 60 0.12 -8.45 4.16
CA PHE A 60 -0.39 -8.59 2.80
C PHE A 60 -0.15 -10.00 2.24
N ARG A 61 1.07 -10.54 2.38
CA ARG A 61 1.39 -11.91 1.98
C ARG A 61 0.61 -12.96 2.78
N SER A 62 0.44 -12.73 4.08
CA SER A 62 -0.40 -13.61 4.93
C SER A 62 -1.86 -13.64 4.47
N ARG A 63 -2.41 -12.48 4.07
CA ARG A 63 -3.82 -12.33 3.67
C ARG A 63 -4.11 -12.78 2.23
N PHE A 64 -3.21 -12.50 1.28
CA PHE A 64 -3.44 -12.74 -0.15
C PHE A 64 -2.54 -13.83 -0.75
N GLY A 65 -1.63 -14.39 0.04
CA GLY A 65 -0.62 -15.37 -0.37
C GLY A 65 0.69 -14.73 -0.82
N GLU A 66 1.75 -15.54 -0.87
CA GLU A 66 3.08 -15.11 -1.36
C GLU A 66 3.05 -14.66 -2.83
N PHE A 67 2.15 -15.28 -3.62
CA PHE A 67 1.91 -15.00 -5.03
C PHE A 67 0.42 -14.68 -5.27
N PRO A 68 -0.03 -13.47 -4.94
CA PRO A 68 -1.43 -13.10 -5.05
C PRO A 68 -1.88 -13.08 -6.51
N LYS A 69 -3.15 -13.43 -6.75
CA LYS A 69 -3.77 -13.37 -8.09
C LYS A 69 -4.62 -12.11 -8.20
N PRO A 70 -4.73 -11.45 -9.36
CA PRO A 70 -5.49 -10.21 -9.50
C PRO A 70 -6.93 -10.27 -8.96
N HIS A 71 -7.62 -11.39 -9.14
CA HIS A 71 -9.00 -11.57 -8.67
C HIS A 71 -9.14 -11.63 -7.14
N THR A 72 -8.09 -12.01 -6.40
CA THR A 72 -8.12 -12.05 -4.92
C THR A 72 -7.91 -10.68 -4.30
N LEU A 73 -7.42 -9.70 -5.08
CA LEU A 73 -7.10 -8.35 -4.63
C LEU A 73 -8.27 -7.36 -4.77
N GLY A 74 -9.46 -7.84 -5.15
CA GLY A 74 -10.66 -7.02 -5.26
C GLY A 74 -10.96 -6.19 -4.01
N VAL A 75 -11.56 -5.03 -4.20
CA VAL A 75 -11.92 -4.10 -3.12
C VAL A 75 -13.40 -3.77 -3.22
N SER A 76 -14.10 -3.85 -2.09
CA SER A 76 -15.48 -3.40 -1.95
C SER A 76 -15.57 -2.61 -0.64
N VAL A 77 -15.82 -1.31 -0.75
CA VAL A 77 -15.94 -0.38 0.38
C VAL A 77 -17.14 0.53 0.16
N SER A 78 -17.85 0.87 1.23
CA SER A 78 -18.99 1.79 1.19
C SER A 78 -18.54 3.24 1.38
N LEU A 79 -19.30 4.21 0.86
CA LEU A 79 -19.12 5.61 1.27
C LEU A 79 -19.44 5.79 2.77
N ARG A 80 -18.72 6.67 3.46
CA ARG A 80 -18.99 6.98 4.89
C ARG A 80 -20.33 7.67 5.10
N SER A 81 -20.65 8.61 4.20
CA SER A 81 -21.93 9.31 4.19
C SER A 81 -22.48 9.20 2.78
N ASN A 82 -23.63 8.53 2.63
CA ASN A 82 -24.23 8.33 1.33
C ASN A 82 -24.96 9.62 0.91
N PRO A 83 -24.47 10.38 -0.10
CA PRO A 83 -25.12 11.62 -0.53
C PRO A 83 -26.47 11.39 -1.21
N SER A 84 -26.80 10.14 -1.57
CA SER A 84 -28.10 9.76 -2.15
C SER A 84 -29.19 9.56 -1.10
N ILE A 85 -28.86 9.62 0.19
CA ILE A 85 -29.84 9.75 1.27
C ILE A 85 -29.97 11.25 1.57
N LYS A 86 -30.88 11.91 0.85
CA LYS A 86 -31.41 13.23 1.16
C LYS A 86 -32.91 13.23 0.96
#